data_AF-A0A383WHJ3-F1
#
_entry.id   AF-A0A383WHJ3-F1
#
_cell.length_a   1.000
_cell.length_b   1.000
_cell.length_c   1.000
_cell.angle_alpha   90.00
_cell.angle_beta   90.00
_cell.angle_gamma   90.00
#
_symmetry.space_group_name_H-M   'P 1'
#
loop_
_entity.id
_entity.type
_entity.pdbx_description
1 polymer ?
#
loop_
_entity_poly.entity_id
_entity_poly.type
_entity_poly.pdbx_seq_one_letter_code
_entity_poly.pdbx_strand_id
1 'polypeptide(L)'
;MSEFDATFKSLGLPWVHGSYYRTDHFPTAAAAQLLGSAKLPARYNAKALLVKGAAPGHMLYTPGAESVTQSLVFAPTPVADTNEAAVALAPCSGGGWVGYVGDVNGEEETSAVVLAMAQKAYSRQ
;
A
#
# COMPACT_ATOMS: atom_id res chain seq x y z
N MET A 1 5.91 19.37 -6.91
CA MET A 1 5.41 18.61 -5.74
C MET A 1 3.93 18.41 -5.98
N SER A 2 3.47 17.16 -6.08
CA SER A 2 2.05 16.87 -6.30
C SER A 2 1.23 17.16 -5.03
N GLU A 3 -0.10 17.22 -5.14
CA GLU A 3 -0.99 17.32 -3.97
C GLU A 3 -0.84 16.12 -3.03
N PHE A 4 -0.59 14.94 -3.59
CA PHE A 4 -0.26 13.72 -2.85
C PHE A 4 0.99 13.95 -1.99
N ASP A 5 2.09 14.39 -2.63
CA ASP A 5 3.37 14.59 -1.94
C ASP A 5 3.23 15.66 -0.84
N ALA A 6 2.51 16.75 -1.14
CA ALA A 6 2.25 17.83 -0.19
C ALA A 6 1.49 17.35 1.05
N THR A 7 0.46 16.54 0.84
CA THR A 7 -0.40 15.99 1.90
C THR A 7 0.42 15.13 2.86
N PHE A 8 1.13 14.12 2.36
CA PHE A 8 1.89 13.23 3.23
C PHE A 8 3.10 13.92 3.86
N LYS A 9 3.73 14.88 3.18
CA LYS A 9 4.77 15.72 3.80
C LYS A 9 4.24 16.49 5.01
N SER A 10 3.02 17.03 4.93
CA SER A 10 2.40 17.74 6.08
C SER A 10 2.14 16.82 7.28
N LEU A 11 2.00 15.52 7.04
CA LEU A 11 1.85 14.48 8.07
C LEU A 11 3.20 13.96 8.60
N GLY A 12 4.33 14.53 8.14
CA GLY A 12 5.68 14.13 8.51
C GLY A 12 6.16 12.85 7.80
N LEU A 13 5.50 12.45 6.72
CA LEU A 13 5.84 11.23 5.98
C LEU A 13 6.61 11.59 4.69
N PRO A 14 7.68 10.84 4.36
CA PRO A 14 8.48 11.05 3.15
C PRO A 14 7.80 10.52 1.88
N TRP A 15 6.51 10.20 1.96
CA TRP A 15 5.78 9.53 0.90
C TRP A 15 5.55 10.45 -0.29
N VAL A 16 5.83 9.94 -1.48
CA VAL A 16 5.56 10.60 -2.76
C VAL A 16 4.79 9.66 -3.67
N HIS A 17 4.07 10.24 -4.62
CA HIS A 17 3.34 9.46 -5.61
C HIS A 17 4.31 8.58 -6.41
N GLY A 18 3.97 7.31 -6.53
CA GLY A 18 4.70 6.32 -7.30
C GLY A 18 4.04 6.05 -8.65
N SER A 19 4.22 4.83 -9.11
CA SER A 19 3.67 4.31 -10.34
C SER A 19 2.16 4.09 -10.24
N TYR A 20 1.47 4.07 -11.39
CA TYR A 20 0.03 3.89 -11.46
C TYR A 20 -0.34 2.80 -12.47
N TYR A 21 -0.72 1.62 -11.99
CA TYR A 21 -1.09 0.46 -12.82
C TYR A 21 -1.86 -0.58 -12.02
N ARG A 22 -2.44 -1.56 -12.72
CA ARG A 22 -2.95 -2.80 -12.12
C ARG A 22 -1.87 -3.88 -12.12
N THR A 23 -1.71 -4.56 -11.01
CA THR A 23 -0.90 -5.78 -10.89
C THR A 23 -1.31 -6.57 -9.65
N ASP A 24 -0.68 -7.72 -9.44
CA ASP A 24 -0.75 -8.46 -8.18
C ASP A 24 0.19 -7.85 -7.14
N HIS A 25 -0.37 -7.53 -5.97
CA HIS A 25 0.38 -7.13 -4.78
C HIS A 25 0.28 -8.22 -3.71
N PHE A 26 1.34 -8.35 -2.90
CA PHE A 26 1.46 -9.39 -1.89
C PHE A 26 1.76 -8.78 -0.52
N PRO A 27 1.25 -9.39 0.57
CA PRO A 27 1.53 -8.92 1.91
C PRO A 27 3.03 -9.07 2.22
N THR A 28 3.62 -8.03 2.79
CA THR A 28 5.02 -8.06 3.23
C THR A 28 5.15 -8.63 4.65
N ALA A 29 6.38 -8.80 5.14
CA ALA A 29 6.62 -9.08 6.56
C ALA A 29 6.05 -7.99 7.48
N ALA A 30 6.04 -6.72 7.04
CA ALA A 30 5.48 -5.61 7.80
C ALA A 30 3.96 -5.72 7.93
N ALA A 31 3.25 -6.22 6.92
CA ALA A 31 1.82 -6.52 7.03
C ALA A 31 1.53 -7.50 8.17
N ALA A 32 2.28 -8.61 8.25
CA ALA A 32 2.13 -9.57 9.34
C ALA A 32 2.47 -8.95 10.71
N GLN A 33 3.54 -8.15 10.80
CA GLN A 33 3.99 -7.54 12.05
C GLN A 33 3.04 -6.45 12.56
N LEU A 34 2.52 -5.60 11.67
CA LEU A 34 1.72 -4.45 12.06
C LEU A 34 0.24 -4.79 12.23
N LEU A 35 -0.30 -5.67 11.38
CA LEU A 35 -1.75 -5.94 11.30
C LEU A 35 -2.14 -7.35 11.77
N GLY A 36 -1.17 -8.26 11.93
CA GLY A 36 -1.43 -9.68 12.16
C GLY A 36 -1.81 -10.43 10.89
N SER A 37 -1.56 -11.73 10.87
CA SER A 37 -1.69 -12.56 9.66
C SER A 37 -3.08 -13.14 9.41
N ALA A 38 -3.97 -13.18 10.41
CA ALA A 38 -5.14 -14.05 10.37
C ALA A 38 -6.26 -13.63 9.40
N LYS A 39 -6.18 -12.44 8.77
CA LYS A 39 -7.28 -11.88 7.94
C LYS A 39 -6.84 -11.06 6.73
N LEU A 40 -5.54 -11.06 6.41
CA LEU A 40 -5.04 -10.30 5.28
C LEU A 40 -5.10 -11.14 4.00
N PRO A 41 -5.61 -10.59 2.87
CA PRO A 41 -5.56 -11.25 1.58
C PRO A 41 -4.14 -11.67 1.21
N ALA A 42 -3.94 -12.94 0.84
CA ALA A 42 -2.63 -13.46 0.44
C ALA A 42 -2.14 -12.90 -0.91
N ARG A 43 -3.08 -12.44 -1.74
CA ARG A 43 -2.86 -11.74 -3.00
C ARG A 43 -3.90 -10.63 -3.09
N TYR A 44 -3.49 -9.48 -3.59
CA TYR A 44 -4.36 -8.32 -3.77
C TYR A 44 -4.13 -7.77 -5.18
N ASN A 45 -5.04 -8.12 -6.10
CA ASN A 45 -4.96 -7.66 -7.48
C ASN A 45 -5.68 -6.33 -7.64
N ALA A 46 -4.96 -5.21 -7.66
CA ALA A 46 -5.58 -3.89 -7.68
C ALA A 46 -4.93 -2.95 -8.69
N LYS A 47 -5.76 -2.10 -9.31
CA LYS A 47 -5.29 -0.90 -9.98
C LYS A 47 -5.01 0.15 -8.93
N ALA A 48 -3.74 0.44 -8.68
CA ALA A 48 -3.35 1.31 -7.58
C ALA A 48 -2.46 2.46 -8.04
N LEU A 49 -2.57 3.60 -7.36
CA LEU A 49 -1.48 4.56 -7.26
C LEU A 49 -0.55 4.11 -6.13
N LEU A 50 0.69 3.78 -6.45
CA LEU A 50 1.62 3.24 -5.47
C LEU A 50 2.32 4.39 -4.72
N VAL A 51 2.89 4.07 -3.56
CA VAL A 51 3.64 4.99 -2.70
C VAL A 51 5.13 4.71 -2.80
N LYS A 52 5.91 5.75 -3.10
CA LYS A 52 7.38 5.74 -3.00
C LYS A 52 7.84 6.40 -1.70
N GLY A 53 9.02 5.99 -1.24
CA GLY A 53 9.67 6.58 -0.06
C GLY A 53 9.14 6.08 1.29
N ALA A 54 8.13 5.20 1.29
CA ALA A 54 7.76 4.47 2.50
C ALA A 54 8.92 3.57 2.97
N ALA A 55 9.21 3.56 4.26
CA ALA A 55 10.21 2.63 4.81
C ALA A 55 9.71 1.19 4.68
N PRO A 56 10.58 0.18 4.48
CA PRO A 56 10.17 -1.22 4.32
C PRO A 56 9.26 -1.74 5.44
N GLY A 57 9.49 -1.31 6.69
CA GLY A 57 8.65 -1.64 7.84
C GLY A 57 7.24 -1.01 7.84
N HIS A 58 6.92 -0.17 6.87
CA HIS A 58 5.64 0.54 6.71
C HIS A 58 4.93 0.18 5.39
N MET A 59 5.54 -0.65 4.55
CA MET A 59 4.98 -1.09 3.27
C MET A 59 4.21 -2.39 3.51
N LEU A 60 2.89 -2.38 3.37
CA LEU A 60 2.06 -3.55 3.72
C LEU A 60 1.82 -4.46 2.52
N TYR A 61 1.55 -3.89 1.35
CA TYR A 61 1.37 -4.63 0.10
C TYR A 61 2.22 -4.02 -1.00
N THR A 62 3.04 -4.84 -1.64
CA THR A 62 3.95 -4.44 -2.73
C THR A 62 3.80 -5.39 -3.91
N PRO A 63 4.18 -4.98 -5.13
CA PRO A 63 4.35 -5.91 -6.23
C PRO A 63 5.34 -7.03 -5.85
N GLY A 64 5.06 -8.25 -6.31
CA GLY A 64 5.98 -9.38 -6.19
C GLY A 64 7.02 -9.38 -7.31
N ALA A 65 8.05 -10.21 -7.17
CA ALA A 65 9.12 -10.33 -8.17
C ALA A 65 8.61 -10.80 -9.55
N GLU A 66 7.52 -11.58 -9.58
CA GLU A 66 6.90 -12.08 -10.80
C GLU A 66 5.67 -11.27 -11.22
N SER A 67 5.37 -10.16 -10.52
CA SER A 67 4.23 -9.32 -10.85
C SER A 67 4.40 -8.66 -12.22
N VAL A 68 3.34 -8.69 -13.01
CA VAL A 68 3.24 -8.02 -14.31
C VAL A 68 2.11 -7.00 -14.28
N THR A 69 2.26 -5.92 -15.04
CA THR A 69 1.18 -4.97 -15.28
C THR A 69 0.04 -5.66 -16.01
N GLN A 70 -1.19 -5.21 -15.76
CA GLN A 70 -2.39 -5.79 -16.34
C GLN A 70 -3.27 -4.68 -16.92
N SER A 71 -3.70 -4.88 -18.16
CA SER A 71 -4.51 -3.93 -18.91
C SER A 71 -5.40 -4.66 -19.90
N LEU A 72 -6.55 -4.05 -20.23
CA LEU A 72 -7.43 -4.53 -21.31
C LEU A 72 -6.90 -4.13 -22.70
N VAL A 73 -5.93 -3.23 -22.77
CA VAL A 73 -5.44 -2.63 -24.03
C VAL A 73 -3.96 -2.91 -24.27
N PHE A 74 -3.15 -2.99 -23.20
CA PHE A 74 -1.71 -3.18 -23.29
C PHE A 74 -1.31 -4.59 -22.85
N ALA A 75 -0.30 -5.15 -23.51
CA ALA A 75 0.27 -6.42 -23.11
C ALA A 75 0.88 -6.35 -21.70
N PRO A 76 0.88 -7.44 -20.92
CA PRO A 76 1.53 -7.47 -19.62
C PRO A 76 3.02 -7.20 -19.73
N THR A 77 3.54 -6.34 -18.85
CA THR A 77 4.98 -6.07 -18.72
C THR A 77 5.44 -6.33 -17.29
N PRO A 78 6.63 -6.90 -17.06
CA PRO A 78 7.18 -7.03 -15.71
C PRO A 78 7.17 -5.69 -14.97
N VAL A 79 6.81 -5.72 -13.68
CA VAL A 79 6.89 -4.55 -12.82
C VAL A 79 8.37 -4.23 -12.56
N ALA A 80 8.79 -3.01 -12.93
CA ALA A 80 10.20 -2.62 -12.87
C ALA A 80 10.66 -2.23 -11.45
N ASP A 81 9.78 -1.63 -10.65
CA ASP A 81 10.07 -1.15 -9.30
C ASP A 81 9.12 -1.84 -8.31
N THR A 82 9.64 -2.80 -7.55
CA THR A 82 8.90 -3.48 -6.48
C THR A 82 9.07 -2.78 -5.14
N ASN A 83 9.84 -1.68 -5.07
CA ASN A 83 10.04 -0.88 -3.87
C ASN A 83 9.02 0.27 -3.76
N GLU A 84 7.80 -0.03 -4.17
CA GLU A 84 6.65 0.84 -4.07
C GLU A 84 5.50 0.07 -3.42
N ALA A 85 4.69 0.74 -2.61
CA ALA A 85 3.62 0.10 -1.87
C ALA A 85 2.24 0.51 -2.40
N ALA A 86 1.39 -0.47 -2.73
CA ALA A 86 -0.03 -0.24 -2.97
C ALA A 86 -0.79 0.04 -1.67
N VAL A 87 -0.28 -0.47 -0.54
CA VAL A 87 -0.82 -0.22 0.79
C VAL A 87 0.33 0.09 1.73
N ALA A 88 0.23 1.20 2.46
CA ALA A 88 1.24 1.62 3.44
C ALA A 88 0.59 2.04 4.76
N LEU A 89 1.28 1.82 5.87
CA LEU A 89 0.86 2.20 7.21
C LEU A 89 2.07 2.66 8.02
N ALA A 90 2.06 3.91 8.48
CA ALA A 90 3.17 4.50 9.23
C ALA A 90 2.68 5.36 10.40
N PRO A 91 3.49 5.52 11.45
CA PRO A 91 3.22 6.52 12.48
C PRO A 91 3.33 7.94 11.89
N CYS A 92 2.51 8.88 12.38
CA CYS A 92 2.56 10.29 11.99
C CYS A 92 2.99 11.20 13.15
N SER A 93 3.41 12.42 12.82
CA SER A 93 3.95 13.41 13.77
C SER A 93 2.99 13.79 14.91
N GLY A 94 1.68 13.56 14.75
CA GLY A 94 0.64 13.87 15.73
C GLY A 94 0.35 12.77 16.77
N GLY A 95 1.14 11.68 16.82
CA GLY A 95 0.94 10.62 17.81
C GLY A 95 -0.12 9.58 17.42
N GLY A 96 -0.24 9.28 16.13
CA GLY A 96 -1.17 8.27 15.61
C GLY A 96 -0.59 7.54 14.40
N TRP A 97 -1.46 6.88 13.65
CA TRP A 97 -1.10 6.15 12.43
C TRP A 97 -1.82 6.76 11.22
N VAL A 98 -1.13 6.76 10.09
CA VAL A 98 -1.68 7.10 8.78
C VAL A 98 -1.58 5.87 7.90
N GLY A 99 -2.74 5.39 7.44
CA GLY A 99 -2.84 4.32 6.47
C GLY A 99 -3.22 4.87 5.10
N TYR A 100 -2.65 4.31 4.05
CA TYR A 100 -2.97 4.62 2.66
C TYR A 100 -3.26 3.33 1.89
N VAL A 101 -4.32 3.35 1.09
CA VAL A 101 -4.67 2.30 0.13
C VAL A 101 -4.78 2.97 -1.23
N GLY A 102 -3.93 2.57 -2.16
CA GLY A 102 -3.85 3.17 -3.48
C GLY A 102 -4.85 2.64 -4.49
N ASP A 103 -5.60 1.58 -4.14
CA ASP A 103 -6.61 0.98 -5.01
C ASP A 103 -7.70 1.98 -5.38
N VAL A 104 -7.84 2.24 -6.67
CA VAL A 104 -8.81 3.20 -7.20
C VAL A 104 -10.16 2.58 -7.54
N ASN A 105 -10.24 1.25 -7.60
CA ASN A 105 -11.44 0.53 -7.98
C ASN A 105 -12.21 -0.03 -6.78
N GLY A 106 -11.58 -0.13 -5.62
CA GLY A 106 -12.20 -0.69 -4.42
C GLY A 106 -12.50 -2.17 -4.59
N GLU A 107 -11.49 -2.93 -4.99
CA GLU A 107 -11.57 -4.40 -5.12
C GLU A 107 -12.02 -5.02 -3.80
N GLU A 108 -12.54 -6.25 -3.85
CA GLU A 108 -13.12 -6.94 -2.70
C GLU A 108 -12.14 -7.01 -1.51
N GLU A 109 -10.86 -7.25 -1.78
CA GLU A 109 -9.76 -7.32 -0.81
C GLU A 109 -9.54 -6.00 -0.05
N THR A 110 -9.93 -4.86 -0.62
CA THR A 110 -9.79 -3.52 0.00
C THR A 110 -10.39 -3.48 1.39
N SER A 111 -11.58 -4.05 1.54
CA SER A 111 -12.34 -3.99 2.79
C SER A 111 -11.58 -4.67 3.93
N ALA A 112 -11.00 -5.85 3.66
CA ALA A 112 -10.22 -6.59 4.64
C ALA A 112 -8.98 -5.80 5.09
N VAL A 113 -8.27 -5.17 4.13
CA VAL A 113 -7.08 -4.36 4.40
C VAL A 113 -7.43 -3.12 5.23
N VAL A 114 -8.46 -2.36 4.84
CA VAL A 114 -8.90 -1.15 5.55
C VAL A 114 -9.35 -1.48 6.97
N LEU A 115 -10.13 -2.55 7.16
CA LEU A 115 -10.56 -3.00 8.49
C LEU A 115 -9.38 -3.38 9.38
N ALA A 116 -8.38 -4.07 8.83
CA ALA A 116 -7.17 -4.42 9.57
C ALA A 116 -6.39 -3.16 10.01
N MET A 117 -6.23 -2.16 9.12
CA MET A 117 -5.59 -0.89 9.48
C MET A 117 -6.37 -0.12 10.55
N ALA A 118 -7.69 -0.06 10.43
CA ALA A 118 -8.55 0.62 11.41
C ALA A 118 -8.44 -0.04 12.79
N GLN A 119 -8.37 -1.38 12.84
CA GLN A 119 -8.19 -2.12 14.08
C GLN A 119 -6.83 -1.83 14.73
N LYS A 120 -5.76 -1.74 13.94
CA LYS A 120 -4.43 -1.31 14.42
C LYS A 120 -4.45 0.10 14.97
N ALA A 121 -5.10 1.05 14.29
CA ALA A 121 -5.19 2.44 14.74
C ALA A 121 -6.01 2.59 16.03
N TYR A 122 -7.04 1.74 16.22
CA TYR A 122 -7.87 1.74 17.43
C TYR A 122 -7.21 1.07 18.65
N SER A 123 -6.29 0.14 18.40
CA SER A 123 -5.57 -0.59 19.46
C SER A 123 -4.61 0.36 20.17
N ARG A 124 -5.07 1.01 21.24
CA ARG A 124 -4.21 1.80 22.13
C ARG A 124 -3.12 0.88 22.67
N GLN A 125 -1.87 1.16 22.29
CA GLN A 125 -0.70 0.63 23.00
C GLN A 125 -0.57 1.36 24.35
#